data_AF-A0A9X1PBL0-F1
#
_entry.id   AF-A0A9X1PBL0-F1
#
_cell.length_a   1.000
_cell.length_b   1.000
_cell.length_c   1.000
_cell.angle_alpha   90.00
_cell.angle_beta   90.00
_cell.angle_gamma   90.00
#
_symmetry.space_group_name_H-M   'P 1'
#
loop_
_entity.id
_entity.type
_entity.pdbx_description
1 polymer ?
#
loop_
_entity_poly.entity_id
_entity_poly.type
_entity_poly.pdbx_seq_one_letter_code
_entity_poly.pdbx_strand_id
1 'polypeptide(L)'
;MFNLSEYLNLLETGNKNIMLTLTKKQIGNWVLLDYLAQRQQFQDKINILEKKYNGDLQAFETKLETATSEDFQAWDDLIEWKAYTQFLSEIDSKIADIRNGDFQMAG
;
A
#
# COMPACT_ATOMS: atom_id res chain seq x y z
N MET A 1 19.30 50.63 4.99
CA MET A 1 20.35 49.58 4.99
C MET A 1 19.94 48.60 6.07
N PHE A 2 19.47 47.40 5.71
CA PHE A 2 18.97 46.43 6.70
C PHE A 2 20.14 45.91 7.54
N ASN A 3 19.97 45.85 8.86
CA ASN A 3 21.02 45.36 9.77
C ASN A 3 21.13 43.84 9.63
N LEU A 4 22.36 43.30 9.70
CA LEU A 4 22.64 41.87 9.71
C LEU A 4 21.81 41.12 10.77
N SER A 5 21.49 41.76 11.91
CA SER A 5 20.62 41.21 12.95
C SER A 5 19.15 41.07 12.51
N GLU A 6 18.64 41.97 11.67
CA GLU A 6 17.29 41.86 11.10
C GLU A 6 17.21 40.75 10.04
N TYR A 7 18.28 40.57 9.26
CA TYR A 7 18.36 39.51 8.26
C TYR A 7 18.41 38.12 8.90
N LEU A 8 19.19 37.97 9.99
CA LEU A 8 19.25 36.72 10.75
C LEU A 8 17.91 36.40 11.44
N ASN A 9 17.22 37.40 11.99
CA ASN A 9 15.87 37.21 12.54
C ASN A 9 14.85 36.78 11.47
N LEU A 10 14.92 37.34 10.25
CA LEU A 10 14.06 36.93 9.13
C LEU A 10 14.38 35.50 8.64
N LEU A 11 15.65 35.08 8.67
CA LEU A 11 16.05 33.72 8.34
C LEU A 11 15.67 32.71 9.44
N GLU A 12 15.73 33.08 10.72
CA GLU A 12 15.30 32.22 11.84
C GLU A 12 13.77 32.12 11.96
N THR A 13 13.04 33.22 11.78
CA THR A 13 11.56 33.22 11.74
C THR A 13 11.01 32.61 10.45
N GLY A 14 11.74 32.77 9.34
CA GLY A 14 11.51 32.05 8.08
C GLY A 14 11.72 30.55 8.26
N ASN A 15 12.84 30.11 8.85
CA ASN A 15 13.12 28.68 9.09
C ASN A 15 12.20 28.03 10.12
N LYS A 16 11.72 28.76 11.15
CA LYS A 16 10.72 28.22 12.09
C LYS A 16 9.34 28.01 11.46
N ASN A 17 8.98 28.78 10.43
CA ASN A 17 7.78 28.52 9.61
C ASN A 17 8.01 27.48 8.51
N ILE A 18 9.27 27.10 8.24
CA ILE A 18 9.64 25.87 7.52
C ILE A 18 9.58 24.65 8.47
N MET A 19 8.95 24.76 9.64
CA MET A 19 8.29 23.60 10.20
C MET A 19 7.15 23.26 9.23
N LEU A 20 7.40 22.31 8.31
CA LEU A 20 6.45 21.87 7.28
C LEU A 20 5.08 21.64 7.92
N THR A 21 4.19 22.62 7.82
CA THR A 21 2.84 22.52 8.36
C THR A 21 2.03 21.70 7.38
N LEU A 22 2.28 20.39 7.37
CA LEU A 22 1.52 19.44 6.58
C LEU A 22 0.11 19.35 7.16
N THR A 23 -0.88 19.70 6.35
CA THR A 23 -2.28 19.52 6.75
C THR A 23 -2.58 18.03 6.88
N LYS A 24 -3.49 17.66 7.79
CA LYS A 24 -4.00 16.28 7.93
C LYS A 24 -4.45 15.69 6.57
N LYS A 25 -4.99 16.54 5.70
CA LYS A 25 -5.39 16.21 4.33
C LYS A 25 -4.20 15.84 3.43
N GLN A 26 -3.11 16.61 3.49
CA GLN A 26 -1.91 16.30 2.72
C GLN A 26 -1.31 14.96 3.15
N ILE A 27 -1.20 14.72 4.46
CA ILE A 27 -0.69 13.44 4.99
C ILE A 27 -1.60 12.28 4.54
N GLY A 28 -2.92 12.43 4.65
CA GLY A 28 -3.88 11.43 4.17
C GLY A 28 -3.74 11.11 2.68
N ASN A 29 -3.48 12.13 1.85
CA ASN A 29 -3.25 11.92 0.41
C ASN A 29 -1.96 11.12 0.14
N TRP A 30 -0.87 11.40 0.85
CA TRP A 30 0.38 10.64 0.70
C TRP A 30 0.22 9.18 1.11
N VAL A 31 -0.44 8.93 2.23
CA VAL A 31 -0.73 7.56 2.70
C VAL A 31 -1.67 6.83 1.73
N LEU A 32 -2.67 7.53 1.18
CA LEU A 32 -3.53 6.96 0.14
C LEU A 32 -2.75 6.58 -1.12
N LEU A 33 -1.83 7.43 -1.58
CA LEU A 33 -0.97 7.13 -2.73
C LEU A 33 -0.10 5.89 -2.47
N ASP A 34 0.46 5.77 -1.27
CA ASP A 34 1.24 4.60 -0.88
C ASP A 34 0.41 3.32 -0.90
N TYR A 35 -0.78 3.32 -0.29
CA TYR A 35 -1.68 2.16 -0.34
C TYR A 35 -2.15 1.83 -1.75
N LEU A 36 -2.43 2.82 -2.60
CA LEU A 36 -2.78 2.57 -4.00
C LEU A 36 -1.62 1.92 -4.77
N ALA A 37 -0.38 2.33 -4.51
CA ALA A 37 0.79 1.71 -5.11
C ALA A 37 0.96 0.25 -4.64
N GLN A 38 0.83 -0.01 -3.34
CA GLN A 38 0.89 -1.36 -2.79
C GLN A 38 -0.24 -2.25 -3.33
N ARG A 39 -1.47 -1.71 -3.43
CA ARG A 39 -2.62 -2.40 -4.03
C ARG A 39 -2.29 -2.87 -5.45
N GLN A 40 -1.71 -2.00 -6.27
CA GLN A 40 -1.33 -2.33 -7.64
C GLN A 40 -0.29 -3.45 -7.67
N GLN A 41 0.71 -3.42 -6.79
CA GLN A 41 1.74 -4.46 -6.70
C GLN A 41 1.14 -5.85 -6.37
N PHE A 42 0.21 -5.93 -5.42
CA PHE A 42 -0.45 -7.20 -5.10
C PHE A 42 -1.38 -7.68 -6.21
N GLN A 43 -2.12 -6.76 -6.85
CA GLN A 43 -2.93 -7.09 -8.01
C GLN A 43 -2.08 -7.64 -9.16
N ASP A 44 -0.92 -7.05 -9.44
CA ASP A 44 -0.02 -7.54 -10.49
C ASP A 44 0.53 -8.94 -10.19
N LYS A 45 0.88 -9.21 -8.92
CA LYS A 45 1.31 -10.54 -8.46
C LYS A 45 0.20 -11.59 -8.63
N ILE A 46 -1.03 -11.25 -8.26
CA ILE A 46 -2.21 -12.12 -8.48
C ILE A 46 -2.41 -12.38 -9.97
N ASN A 47 -2.37 -11.33 -10.80
CA ASN A 47 -2.54 -11.45 -12.26
C ASN A 47 -1.47 -12.35 -12.91
N ILE A 48 -0.24 -12.37 -12.38
CA ILE A 48 0.82 -13.27 -12.86
C ILE A 48 0.46 -14.73 -12.57
N LEU A 49 -0.06 -15.02 -11.37
CA LEU A 49 -0.48 -16.37 -10.98
C LEU A 49 -1.72 -16.83 -11.76
N GLU A 50 -2.70 -15.95 -11.94
CA GLU A 50 -3.87 -16.20 -12.79
C GLU A 50 -3.47 -16.57 -14.22
N LYS A 51 -2.50 -15.86 -14.79
CA LYS A 51 -1.96 -16.16 -16.12
C LYS A 51 -1.15 -17.47 -16.13
N LYS A 52 -0.36 -17.73 -15.09
CA LYS A 52 0.45 -18.96 -14.97
C LYS A 52 -0.43 -20.21 -14.95
N TYR A 53 -1.57 -20.16 -14.26
CA TYR A 53 -2.46 -21.32 -14.08
C TYR A 53 -3.73 -21.27 -14.94
N ASN A 54 -3.95 -20.18 -15.68
CA ASN A 54 -5.09 -19.95 -16.57
C ASN A 54 -6.44 -20.18 -15.84
N GLY A 55 -6.60 -19.51 -14.71
CA GLY A 55 -7.79 -19.61 -13.87
C GLY A 55 -7.70 -18.67 -12.68
N ASP A 56 -8.73 -18.67 -11.85
CA ASP A 56 -8.73 -17.97 -10.56
C ASP A 56 -8.17 -18.87 -9.43
N LEU A 57 -8.00 -18.26 -8.25
CA LEU A 57 -7.47 -18.93 -7.06
C LEU A 57 -8.28 -20.18 -6.69
N GLN A 58 -9.61 -20.09 -6.78
CA GLN A 58 -10.50 -21.18 -6.36
C GLN A 58 -10.41 -22.38 -7.32
N ALA A 59 -10.39 -22.11 -8.63
CA ALA A 59 -10.21 -23.13 -9.64
C ALA A 59 -8.83 -23.79 -9.52
N PHE A 60 -7.79 -23.01 -9.22
CA PHE A 60 -6.44 -23.52 -9.00
C PHE A 60 -6.34 -24.39 -7.74
N GLU A 61 -6.92 -23.96 -6.63
CA GLU A 61 -6.98 -24.73 -5.38
C GLU A 61 -7.70 -26.07 -5.58
N THR A 62 -8.88 -26.04 -6.21
CA THR A 62 -9.66 -27.26 -6.50
C THR A 62 -8.87 -28.23 -7.38
N LYS A 63 -8.12 -27.70 -8.36
CA LYS A 63 -7.27 -28.51 -9.24
C LYS A 63 -6.12 -29.17 -8.47
N LEU A 64 -5.52 -28.48 -7.50
CA LEU A 64 -4.44 -29.01 -6.68
C LEU A 64 -4.93 -30.10 -5.72
N GLU A 65 -6.07 -29.87 -5.06
CA GLU A 65 -6.65 -30.83 -4.12
C GLU A 65 -7.10 -32.14 -4.78
N THR A 66 -7.49 -32.08 -6.06
CA THR A 66 -7.92 -33.24 -6.85
C THR A 66 -6.80 -33.90 -7.65
N ALA A 67 -5.59 -33.34 -7.60
CA ALA A 67 -4.44 -33.88 -8.32
C ALA A 67 -4.00 -35.22 -7.72
N THR A 68 -3.72 -36.19 -8.60
CA THR A 68 -3.25 -37.53 -8.18
C THR A 68 -1.77 -37.53 -7.79
N SER A 69 -1.02 -36.49 -8.17
CA SER A 69 0.40 -36.32 -7.89
C SER A 69 0.67 -34.94 -7.32
N GLU A 70 1.54 -34.88 -6.31
CA GLU A 70 1.94 -33.63 -5.65
C GLU A 70 2.93 -32.84 -6.51
N ASP A 71 2.64 -31.55 -6.69
CA ASP A 71 3.55 -30.56 -7.27
C ASP A 71 3.84 -29.50 -6.20
N PHE A 72 5.00 -29.62 -5.55
CA PHE A 72 5.41 -28.72 -4.46
C PHE A 72 5.46 -27.25 -4.90
N GLN A 73 5.88 -26.98 -6.13
CA GLN A 73 5.93 -25.60 -6.63
C GLN A 73 4.51 -25.03 -6.75
N ALA A 74 3.55 -25.84 -7.18
CA ALA A 74 2.17 -25.40 -7.27
C ALA A 74 1.55 -25.16 -5.88
N TRP A 75 1.92 -25.93 -4.86
CA TRP A 75 1.53 -25.68 -3.48
C TRP A 75 2.15 -24.38 -2.92
N ASP A 76 3.43 -24.13 -3.18
CA ASP A 76 4.10 -22.87 -2.79
C ASP A 76 3.41 -21.67 -3.46
N ASP A 77 3.12 -21.77 -4.76
CA ASP A 77 2.37 -20.76 -5.50
C ASP A 77 0.97 -20.52 -4.93
N LEU A 78 0.26 -21.57 -4.47
CA LEU A 78 -1.05 -21.44 -3.82
C LEU A 78 -0.95 -20.65 -2.51
N ILE A 79 0.07 -20.91 -1.71
CA ILE A 79 0.32 -20.20 -0.45
C ILE A 79 0.59 -18.72 -0.73
N GLU A 80 1.45 -18.41 -1.71
CA GLU A 80 1.70 -17.04 -2.14
C GLU A 80 0.44 -16.34 -2.64
N TRP A 81 -0.36 -17.02 -3.46
CA TRP A 81 -1.59 -16.46 -4.01
C TRP A 81 -2.59 -16.09 -2.91
N LYS A 82 -2.81 -17.01 -1.95
CA LYS A 82 -3.66 -16.75 -0.78
C LYS A 82 -3.15 -15.55 0.03
N ALA A 83 -1.84 -15.46 0.24
CA ALA A 83 -1.23 -14.32 0.95
C ALA A 83 -1.45 -12.99 0.20
N TYR A 84 -1.21 -12.94 -1.11
CA TYR A 84 -1.44 -11.72 -1.89
C TYR A 84 -2.91 -11.31 -1.92
N THR A 85 -3.82 -12.28 -1.99
CA THR A 85 -5.27 -12.04 -1.95
C THR A 85 -5.68 -11.42 -0.61
N GLN A 86 -5.16 -11.96 0.49
CA GLN A 86 -5.38 -11.42 1.83
C GLN A 86 -4.82 -10.00 1.97
N PHE A 87 -3.59 -9.75 1.54
CA PHE A 87 -2.99 -8.41 1.60
C PHE A 87 -3.72 -7.39 0.74
N LEU A 88 -4.21 -7.80 -0.44
CA LEU A 88 -5.02 -6.95 -1.29
C LEU A 88 -6.31 -6.54 -0.57
N SER A 89 -7.00 -7.49 0.08
CA SER A 89 -8.20 -7.20 0.87
C SER A 89 -7.94 -6.23 2.01
N GLU A 90 -6.84 -6.41 2.75
CA GLU A 90 -6.47 -5.52 3.86
C GLU A 90 -6.15 -4.09 3.38
N ILE A 91 -5.47 -3.97 2.24
CA ILE A 91 -5.17 -2.67 1.63
C ILE A 91 -6.42 -2.00 1.10
N ASP A 92 -7.34 -2.74 0.49
CA ASP A 92 -8.63 -2.21 0.05
C ASP A 92 -9.45 -1.66 1.23
N SER A 93 -9.42 -2.33 2.39
CA SER A 93 -10.01 -1.80 3.63
C SER A 93 -9.32 -0.51 4.08
N LYS A 94 -7.98 -0.46 4.14
CA LYS A 94 -7.22 0.75 4.52
C LYS A 94 -7.50 1.93 3.58
N ILE A 95 -7.63 1.68 2.29
CA ILE A 95 -8.00 2.69 1.28
C ILE A 95 -9.42 3.20 1.54
N ALA A 96 -10.36 2.31 1.86
CA ALA A 96 -11.74 2.69 2.18
C ALA A 96 -11.80 3.57 3.44
N ASP A 97 -11.08 3.19 4.51
CA ASP A 97 -11.03 3.95 5.77
C ASP A 97 -10.52 5.38 5.54
N ILE A 98 -9.44 5.54 4.75
CA ILE A 98 -8.92 6.87 4.41
C ILE A 98 -9.93 7.70 3.63
N ARG A 99 -10.61 7.09 2.65
CA ARG A 99 -11.61 7.78 1.81
C ARG A 99 -12.83 8.22 2.61
N ASN A 100 -13.21 7.44 3.63
CA ASN A 100 -14.33 7.76 4.52
C ASN A 100 -13.95 8.77 5.61
N GLY A 101 -12.66 9.12 5.75
CA GLY A 101 -12.17 10.05 6.78
C GLY A 101 -11.87 9.38 8.13
N ASP A 102 -12.00 8.06 8.22
CA ASP A 102 -11.70 7.23 9.39
C ASP A 102 -10.18 6.93 9.52
N PHE A 103 -9.35 7.94 9.21
CA PHE A 103 -7.91 7.82 9.34
C PHE A 103 -7.48 8.09 10.78
N GLN A 104 -7.20 7.01 11.53
CA GLN A 104 -6.44 7.10 12.76
C GLN A 104 -4.95 7.19 12.42
N MET A 105 -4.38 8.38 12.60
CA MET A 105 -2.93 8.50 12.76
C MET A 105 -2.62 7.85 14.11
N ALA A 106 -1.89 6.74 14.13
CA ALA A 106 -1.23 6.32 15.37
C ALA A 106 -0.41 7.53 15.85
N GLY A 107 -0.76 8.06 17.01
CA GLY A 107 -0.09 9.19 17.65
C GLY A 107 1.24 8.79 18.26
#